data_AF-A0A7X6YE64-F1
#
_entry.id   AF-A0A7X6YE64-F1
#
_cell.length_a   1.000
_cell.length_b   1.000
_cell.length_c   1.000
_cell.angle_alpha   90.00
_cell.angle_beta   90.00
_cell.angle_gamma   90.00
#
_symmetry.space_group_name_H-M   'P 1'
#
loop_
_entity.id
_entity.type
_entity.pdbx_description
1 polymer ?
#
loop_
_entity_poly.entity_id
_entity_poly.type
_entity_poly.pdbx_seq_one_letter_code
_entity_poly.pdbx_strand_id
1 'polypeptide(L)'
;CLYSKDIENLFLAGRHISVSHVAFASIRVMRTLGALGEVTGMAAALCAKHNITPRDLHATRLDDLKAMMKRGVPPPPTYHPGGFGTPYEGYHFKDTGHLGVHPKRSPRLDEPDVKARIETLGVQHVETEKHRLPGY
;
A
#
# COMPACT_ATOMS: atom_id res chain seq x y z
N CYS A 1 -15.60 10.15 8.19
CA CYS A 1 -16.16 8.78 8.08
C CYS A 1 -15.68 8.17 6.76
N LEU A 2 -15.16 6.94 6.76
CA LEU A 2 -14.63 6.25 5.56
C LEU A 2 -15.60 5.19 5.02
N TYR A 3 -16.90 5.31 5.32
CA TYR A 3 -17.94 4.41 4.83
C TYR A 3 -19.23 5.20 4.57
N SER A 4 -20.08 4.65 3.72
CA SER A 4 -21.35 5.28 3.33
C SER A 4 -22.34 5.31 4.49
N LYS A 5 -23.09 6.39 4.59
CA LYS A 5 -24.21 6.48 5.53
C LYS A 5 -25.38 5.59 5.08
N ASP A 6 -25.60 5.52 3.77
CA ASP A 6 -26.84 5.01 3.17
C ASP A 6 -26.68 3.61 2.57
N ILE A 7 -25.46 3.20 2.24
CA ILE A 7 -25.15 1.86 1.71
C ILE A 7 -24.37 1.10 2.76
N GLU A 8 -24.98 0.04 3.29
CA GLU A 8 -24.54 -0.64 4.50
C GLU A 8 -23.14 -1.26 4.38
N ASN A 9 -22.78 -1.82 3.22
CA ASN A 9 -21.50 -2.48 2.99
C ASN A 9 -20.60 -1.73 1.99
N LEU A 10 -20.58 -0.39 2.08
CA LEU A 10 -19.76 0.45 1.21
C LEU A 10 -18.72 1.27 1.99
N PHE A 11 -17.45 0.92 1.80
CA PHE A 11 -16.32 1.73 2.24
C PHE A 11 -15.89 2.74 1.16
N LEU A 12 -15.33 3.87 1.60
CA LEU A 12 -14.82 4.95 0.76
C LEU A 12 -13.44 5.36 1.27
N ALA A 13 -12.43 5.35 0.41
CA ALA A 13 -11.09 5.81 0.71
C ALA A 13 -10.47 6.54 -0.49
N GLY A 14 -9.42 7.31 -0.24
CA GLY A 14 -8.74 8.10 -1.27
C GLY A 14 -9.31 9.51 -1.41
N ARG A 15 -9.39 10.03 -2.65
CA ARG A 15 -9.67 11.46 -2.90
C ARG A 15 -11.15 11.86 -2.81
N HIS A 16 -12.03 10.91 -2.51
CA HIS A 16 -13.48 11.10 -2.38
C HIS A 16 -13.83 11.68 -0.99
N ILE A 17 -13.23 12.82 -0.64
CA ILE A 17 -13.35 13.44 0.69
C ILE A 17 -13.67 14.93 0.53
N SER A 18 -14.75 15.36 1.17
CA SER A 18 -15.18 16.75 1.24
C SER A 18 -14.65 17.40 2.52
N VAL A 19 -13.83 18.43 2.37
CA VAL A 19 -13.18 19.19 3.48
C VAL A 19 -13.17 20.68 3.12
N SER A 20 -12.87 21.55 4.10
CA SER A 20 -12.74 22.98 3.85
C SER A 20 -11.58 23.30 2.90
N HIS A 21 -11.66 24.44 2.21
CA HIS A 21 -10.58 24.95 1.34
C HIS A 21 -9.20 24.92 2.03
N VAL A 22 -9.16 25.26 3.32
CA VAL A 22 -7.91 25.32 4.10
C VAL A 22 -7.30 23.92 4.31
N ALA A 23 -8.13 22.89 4.50
CA ALA A 23 -7.67 21.51 4.73
C ALA A 23 -7.52 20.68 3.45
N PHE A 24 -8.01 21.18 2.30
CA PHE A 24 -8.08 20.41 1.06
C PHE A 24 -6.70 19.99 0.53
N ALA A 25 -5.73 20.91 0.57
CA ALA A 25 -4.38 20.66 0.08
C ALA A 25 -3.64 19.60 0.93
N SER A 26 -3.76 19.67 2.25
CA SER A 26 -3.05 18.78 3.17
C SER A 26 -3.65 17.37 3.23
N ILE A 27 -4.97 17.24 3.06
CA ILE A 27 -5.65 15.93 3.14
C ILE A 27 -5.43 15.09 1.88
N ARG A 28 -5.28 15.72 0.70
CA ARG A 28 -5.16 15.00 -0.58
C ARG A 28 -3.73 14.62 -0.99
N VAL A 29 -2.76 14.75 -0.09
CA VAL A 29 -1.38 14.28 -0.31
C VAL A 29 -1.29 12.75 -0.24
N MET A 30 -0.37 12.15 -1.01
CA MET A 30 -0.32 10.69 -1.20
C MET A 30 -0.19 9.90 0.11
N ARG A 31 0.63 10.39 1.06
CA ARG A 31 0.85 9.68 2.33
C ARG A 31 -0.41 9.65 3.20
N THR A 32 -1.11 10.78 3.32
CA THR A 32 -2.36 10.87 4.09
C THR A 32 -3.42 9.96 3.48
N LEU A 33 -3.61 10.01 2.16
CA LEU A 33 -4.56 9.15 1.47
C LEU A 33 -4.20 7.66 1.55
N GLY A 34 -2.90 7.35 1.54
CA GLY A 34 -2.38 6.00 1.75
C GLY A 34 -2.79 5.45 3.10
N ALA A 35 -2.64 6.22 4.18
CA ALA A 35 -3.08 5.81 5.52
C ALA A 35 -4.60 5.58 5.60
N LEU A 36 -5.41 6.40 4.93
CA LEU A 36 -6.85 6.18 4.86
C LEU A 36 -7.19 4.88 4.12
N GLY A 37 -6.51 4.59 3.02
CA GLY A 37 -6.66 3.34 2.27
C GLY A 37 -6.27 2.12 3.10
N GLU A 38 -5.15 2.21 3.82
CA GLU A 38 -4.67 1.14 4.71
C GLU A 38 -5.71 0.79 5.79
N VAL A 39 -6.18 1.78 6.54
CA VAL A 39 -7.18 1.58 7.60
C VAL A 39 -8.48 1.02 7.04
N THR A 40 -8.95 1.54 5.90
CA THR A 40 -10.16 1.04 5.24
C THR A 40 -10.01 -0.41 4.80
N GLY A 41 -8.86 -0.81 4.26
CA GLY A 41 -8.59 -2.20 3.89
C GLY A 41 -8.59 -3.14 5.10
N MET A 42 -7.97 -2.72 6.21
CA MET A 42 -8.00 -3.47 7.47
C MET A 42 -9.44 -3.64 8.00
N ALA A 43 -10.22 -2.56 7.98
CA ALA A 43 -11.62 -2.57 8.41
C ALA A 43 -12.47 -3.51 7.54
N ALA A 44 -12.33 -3.44 6.22
CA ALA A 44 -13.04 -4.31 5.29
C ALA A 44 -12.70 -5.80 5.49
N ALA A 45 -11.42 -6.12 5.76
CA ALA A 45 -11.01 -7.49 6.06
C ALA A 45 -11.66 -8.03 7.34
N LEU A 46 -11.79 -7.22 8.39
CA LEU A 46 -12.50 -7.59 9.62
C LEU A 46 -14.00 -7.76 9.38
N CYS A 47 -14.62 -6.84 8.63
CA CYS A 47 -16.03 -6.93 8.24
C CYS A 47 -16.31 -8.24 7.50
N ALA A 48 -15.50 -8.58 6.49
CA ALA A 48 -15.62 -9.83 5.75
C ALA A 48 -15.40 -11.07 6.63
N LYS A 49 -14.37 -11.05 7.49
CA LYS A 49 -14.05 -12.18 8.39
C LYS A 49 -15.16 -12.49 9.38
N HIS A 50 -15.80 -11.45 9.92
CA HIS A 50 -16.82 -11.59 10.96
C HIS A 50 -18.25 -11.54 10.43
N ASN A 51 -18.41 -11.34 9.11
CA ASN A 51 -19.69 -11.13 8.45
C ASN A 51 -20.51 -10.00 9.11
N ILE A 52 -19.86 -8.85 9.31
CA ILE A 52 -20.44 -7.66 9.95
C ILE A 52 -20.30 -6.43 9.05
N THR A 53 -21.10 -5.40 9.32
CA THR A 53 -21.07 -4.15 8.56
C THR A 53 -20.00 -3.19 9.13
N PRO A 54 -19.58 -2.14 8.40
CA PRO A 54 -18.71 -1.09 8.91
C PRO A 54 -19.26 -0.41 10.18
N ARG A 55 -20.58 -0.32 10.32
CA ARG A 55 -21.24 0.26 11.49
C ARG A 55 -21.12 -0.66 12.70
N ASP A 56 -21.31 -1.95 12.50
CA ASP A 56 -21.17 -2.96 13.55
C ASP A 56 -19.72 -3.10 14.00
N LEU A 57 -18.76 -2.99 13.07
CA LEU A 57 -17.33 -3.00 13.36
C LEU A 57 -16.99 -1.92 14.41
N HIS A 58 -17.48 -0.69 14.22
CA HIS A 58 -17.26 0.40 15.17
C HIS A 58 -17.83 0.08 16.57
N ALA A 59 -19.00 -0.57 16.63
CA ALA A 59 -19.65 -0.89 17.91
C ALA A 59 -19.05 -2.10 18.62
N THR A 60 -18.53 -3.09 17.88
CA THR A 60 -18.23 -4.42 18.43
C THR A 60 -16.77 -4.86 18.33
N ARG A 61 -15.99 -4.27 17.41
CA ARG A 61 -14.64 -4.74 17.04
C ARG A 61 -13.65 -3.60 16.78
N LEU A 62 -13.95 -2.40 17.28
CA LEU A 62 -13.08 -1.24 17.12
C LEU A 62 -11.67 -1.49 17.69
N ASP A 63 -11.57 -2.23 18.78
CA ASP A 63 -10.28 -2.52 19.41
C ASP A 63 -9.42 -3.49 18.59
N ASP A 64 -10.05 -4.43 17.85
CA ASP A 64 -9.34 -5.28 16.90
C ASP A 64 -8.78 -4.47 15.73
N LEU A 65 -9.57 -3.52 15.21
CA LEU A 65 -9.09 -2.60 14.19
C LEU A 65 -7.92 -1.75 14.71
N LYS A 66 -8.01 -1.23 15.94
CA LYS A 66 -6.90 -0.49 16.58
C LYS A 66 -5.66 -1.35 16.78
N ALA A 67 -5.82 -2.61 17.14
CA ALA A 67 -4.71 -3.54 17.24
C ALA A 67 -4.04 -3.78 15.87
N MET A 68 -4.83 -3.94 14.80
CA MET A 68 -4.30 -4.04 13.43
C MET A 68 -3.58 -2.76 13.00
N MET A 69 -4.13 -1.58 13.30
CA MET A 69 -3.48 -0.29 12.99
C MET A 69 -2.16 -0.11 13.74
N LYS A 70 -2.08 -0.52 15.01
CA LYS A 70 -0.83 -0.48 15.79
C LYS A 70 0.24 -1.42 15.24
N ARG A 71 -0.17 -2.60 14.74
CA ARG A 71 0.74 -3.55 14.09
C ARG A 71 1.22 -3.03 12.73
N GLY A 72 0.34 -2.31 12.02
CA GLY A 72 0.60 -1.82 10.66
C GLY A 72 0.59 -2.92 9.60
N VAL A 73 0.62 -2.51 8.33
CA VAL A 73 0.95 -3.43 7.22
C VAL A 73 2.47 -3.57 7.13
N PRO A 74 3.02 -4.80 7.10
CA PRO A 74 4.45 -4.97 6.90
C PRO A 74 4.86 -4.33 5.56
N PRO A 75 6.05 -3.70 5.49
CA PRO A 75 6.53 -3.20 4.22
C PRO A 75 6.56 -4.36 3.21
N PRO A 76 6.21 -4.10 1.94
CA PRO A 76 6.37 -5.11 0.90
C PRO A 76 7.83 -5.59 0.91
N PRO A 77 8.07 -6.88 0.58
CA PRO A 77 9.42 -7.42 0.56
C PRO A 77 10.31 -6.78 -0.53
N THR A 78 9.76 -5.87 -1.33
CA THR A 78 10.40 -5.30 -2.52
C THR A 78 10.38 -3.78 -2.48
N TYR A 79 11.40 -3.18 -3.10
CA TYR A 79 11.46 -1.73 -3.30
C TYR A 79 10.60 -1.35 -4.53
N HIS A 80 9.73 -0.34 -4.36
CA HIS A 80 8.70 0.07 -5.34
C HIS A 80 7.95 -1.08 -6.02
N PRO A 81 7.15 -1.87 -5.29
CA PRO A 81 6.19 -2.74 -5.95
C PRO A 81 5.25 -1.88 -6.79
N GLY A 82 5.02 -2.28 -8.04
CA GLY A 82 4.15 -1.60 -9.01
C GLY A 82 2.66 -1.70 -8.68
N GLY A 83 2.31 -1.68 -7.39
CA GLY A 83 1.01 -2.04 -6.84
C GLY A 83 1.03 -3.39 -6.11
N PHE A 84 0.00 -3.62 -5.29
CA PHE A 84 -0.21 -4.91 -4.63
C PHE A 84 -0.58 -5.98 -5.68
N GLY A 85 0.10 -7.12 -5.66
CA GLY A 85 -0.26 -8.31 -6.45
C GLY A 85 0.45 -8.50 -7.79
N THR A 86 1.29 -7.56 -8.24
CA THR A 86 2.19 -7.79 -9.38
C THR A 86 3.61 -8.04 -8.87
N PRO A 87 4.38 -8.98 -9.45
CA PRO A 87 5.77 -9.25 -9.06
C PRO A 87 6.72 -8.13 -9.51
N TYR A 88 6.23 -6.91 -9.69
CA TYR A 88 7.01 -5.79 -10.18
C TYR A 88 8.00 -5.32 -9.13
N GLU A 89 9.23 -5.07 -9.56
CA GLU A 89 10.23 -4.42 -8.74
C GLU A 89 10.97 -3.39 -9.59
N GLY A 90 11.23 -2.22 -9.02
CA GLY A 90 11.98 -1.17 -9.68
C GLY A 90 12.62 -0.18 -8.71
N TYR A 91 13.54 0.62 -9.23
CA TYR A 91 14.15 1.73 -8.53
C TYR A 91 13.82 3.02 -9.25
N HIS A 92 13.56 4.08 -8.50
CA HIS A 92 13.50 5.43 -9.08
C HIS A 92 14.51 6.31 -8.37
N PHE A 93 15.61 6.61 -9.06
CA PHE A 93 16.56 7.60 -8.60
C PHE A 93 16.35 8.92 -9.35
N LYS A 94 16.63 10.04 -8.66
CA LYS A 94 16.46 11.38 -9.23
C LYS A 94 17.17 11.56 -10.57
N ASP A 95 18.38 11.01 -10.71
CA ASP A 95 19.27 11.29 -11.83
C ASP A 95 19.20 10.22 -12.92
N THR A 96 18.86 8.98 -12.57
CA THR A 96 18.77 7.86 -13.53
C THR A 96 17.34 7.57 -13.99
N GLY A 97 16.34 8.17 -13.34
CA GLY A 97 14.93 7.89 -13.58
C GLY A 97 14.53 6.50 -13.09
N HIS A 98 13.49 5.95 -13.71
CA HIS A 98 12.93 4.65 -13.34
C HIS A 98 13.73 3.49 -13.97
N LEU A 99 14.21 2.57 -13.12
CA LEU A 99 14.94 1.36 -13.48
C LEU A 99 14.13 0.12 -13.08
N GLY A 100 13.66 -0.66 -14.05
CA GLY A 100 12.96 -1.92 -13.77
C GLY A 100 13.93 -3.03 -13.36
N VAL A 101 13.59 -3.81 -12.33
CA VAL A 101 14.33 -5.00 -11.86
C VAL A 101 13.60 -6.26 -12.33
N HIS A 102 12.28 -6.32 -12.09
CA HIS A 102 11.40 -7.41 -12.54
C HIS A 102 10.08 -6.81 -13.06
N PRO A 103 9.47 -7.36 -14.12
CA PRO A 103 9.95 -8.49 -14.95
C PRO A 103 11.00 -8.08 -15.98
N LYS A 104 11.08 -6.79 -16.33
CA LYS A 104 12.01 -6.28 -17.34
C LYS A 104 13.17 -5.56 -16.66
N ARG A 105 14.31 -6.23 -16.59
CA ARG A 105 15.54 -5.68 -16.01
C ARG A 105 16.14 -4.58 -16.90
N SER A 106 16.46 -3.43 -16.31
CA SER A 106 17.16 -2.34 -16.97
C SER A 106 18.67 -2.61 -17.00
N PRO A 107 19.36 -2.45 -18.14
CA PRO A 107 20.82 -2.59 -18.23
C PRO A 107 21.57 -1.62 -17.31
N ARG A 108 20.96 -0.47 -17.01
CA ARG A 108 21.55 0.57 -16.15
C ARG A 108 21.65 0.17 -14.68
N LEU A 109 20.98 -0.91 -14.28
CA LEU A 109 21.17 -1.49 -12.94
C LEU A 109 22.57 -2.06 -12.75
N ASP A 110 23.32 -2.27 -13.84
CA ASP A 110 24.68 -2.77 -13.77
C ASP A 110 25.75 -1.68 -13.70
N GLU A 111 25.36 -0.40 -13.79
CA GLU A 111 26.24 0.75 -13.59
C GLU A 111 26.78 0.77 -12.14
N PRO A 112 28.10 0.98 -11.91
CA PRO A 112 28.69 0.90 -10.57
C PRO A 112 28.07 1.84 -9.54
N ASP A 113 27.74 3.08 -9.93
CA ASP A 113 27.06 4.05 -9.07
C ASP A 113 25.68 3.56 -8.63
N VAL A 114 24.91 3.00 -9.57
CA VAL A 114 23.56 2.48 -9.32
C VAL A 114 23.61 1.27 -8.39
N LYS A 115 24.56 0.34 -8.59
CA LYS A 115 24.76 -0.81 -7.70
C LYS A 115 25.08 -0.37 -6.27
N ALA A 116 26.04 0.54 -6.09
CA ALA A 116 26.42 1.04 -4.77
C ALA A 116 25.24 1.71 -4.04
N ARG A 117 24.41 2.46 -4.78
CA ARG A 117 23.19 3.09 -4.23
C ARG A 117 22.15 2.05 -3.80
N ILE A 118 21.92 1.02 -4.62
CA ILE A 118 20.98 -0.07 -4.30
C ILE A 118 21.46 -0.85 -3.06
N GLU A 119 22.75 -1.19 -3.00
CA GLU A 119 23.35 -1.88 -1.86
C GLU A 119 23.21 -1.07 -0.56
N THR A 120 23.38 0.26 -0.64
CA THR A 120 23.22 1.17 0.50
C THR A 120 21.79 1.16 1.05
N LEU A 121 20.77 0.91 0.22
CA LEU A 121 19.39 0.83 0.68
C LEU A 121 19.12 -0.42 1.53
N GLY A 122 19.96 -1.45 1.43
CA GLY A 122 19.86 -2.68 2.22
C GLY A 122 18.55 -3.45 2.03
N VAL A 123 17.88 -3.27 0.89
CA VAL A 123 16.57 -3.88 0.61
C VAL A 123 16.75 -5.24 -0.06
N GLN A 124 15.95 -6.23 0.33
CA GLN A 124 15.92 -7.52 -0.35
C GLN A 124 15.20 -7.39 -1.70
N HIS A 125 15.80 -7.90 -2.78
CA HIS A 125 15.18 -7.96 -4.10
C HIS A 125 14.25 -9.17 -4.21
N VAL A 126 13.29 -9.13 -5.14
CA VAL A 126 12.55 -10.33 -5.54
C VAL A 126 13.55 -11.36 -6.04
N GLU A 127 13.64 -12.52 -5.37
CA GLU A 127 14.33 -13.66 -5.95
C GLU A 127 13.59 -14.09 -7.22
N THR A 128 14.21 -13.86 -8.38
CA THR A 128 13.65 -14.09 -9.72
C THR A 128 13.24 -15.54 -9.98
N GLU A 129 13.65 -16.49 -9.12
CA GLU A 129 13.35 -17.92 -9.25
C GLU A 129 12.27 -18.46 -8.29
N LYS A 130 11.93 -17.77 -7.18
CA LYS A 130 11.06 -18.36 -6.13
C LYS A 130 9.62 -17.84 -6.05
N HIS A 131 9.25 -16.80 -6.79
CA HIS A 131 7.91 -16.20 -6.75
C HIS A 131 7.04 -16.56 -7.96
N ARG A 132 7.01 -17.84 -8.33
CA ARG A 132 5.83 -18.40 -9.02
C ARG A 132 4.75 -18.49 -7.95
N LEU A 133 3.89 -17.48 -7.84
CA LEU A 133 2.70 -17.58 -6.99
C LEU A 133 1.96 -18.88 -7.41
N PRO A 134 1.68 -19.81 -6.49
CA PRO A 134 0.88 -20.98 -6.82
C PRO A 134 -0.54 -20.50 -7.14
N GLY A 135 -0.93 -20.61 -8.42
CA GLY A 135 -2.31 -20.54 -8.87
C GLY A 135 -3.05 -19.23 -8.61
N TYR A 136 -3.17 -18.41 -9.66
CA TYR A 136 -4.50 -17.99 -10.08
C TYR A 136 -4.89 -18.87 -11.27
#